data_AF-A0A286XLA9-F1
#
_entry.id   AF-A0A286XLA9-F1
#
_cell.length_a   1.000
_cell.length_b   1.000
_cell.length_c   1.000
_cell.angle_alpha   90.00
_cell.angle_beta   90.00
_cell.angle_gamma   90.00
#
_symmetry.space_group_name_H-M   'P 1'
#
loop_
_entity.id
_entity.type
_entity.pdbx_description
1 polymer ?
#
loop_
_entity_poly.entity_id
_entity_poly.type
_entity_poly.pdbx_seq_one_letter_code
_entity_poly.pdbx_strand_id
1 'polypeptide(L)'
;MALGLLWMGVSLFWALQAHVSLQLIVNPSLDIIPLQPDFKHDKFQGRWYAIGVAESDIHIATERQLEMFSTTFELIGNDSYSVTGLMPTEHGCDLWIRTFSPSVYPGEFTLSNMEAYNYIQNYTVRVVSTDYKNFGVMFMKMTKTVGVHVEITLYGRTKALSSQVKEDFVKFSKTVGFTNDNIIFTDPIGNDHLGRGEGDIGSVQVCCPNKQKRQDLVPSCHY
;
A
#
# COMPACT_ATOMS: atom_id res chain seq x y z
N MET A 1 22.77 18.75 51.49
CA MET A 1 21.46 18.39 50.91
C MET A 1 21.29 18.82 49.44
N ALA A 2 21.96 19.88 48.96
CA ALA A 2 21.81 20.34 47.56
C ALA A 2 22.56 19.50 46.50
N LEU A 3 23.65 18.81 46.87
CA LEU A 3 24.51 18.09 45.91
C LEU A 3 23.87 16.80 45.35
N GLY A 4 23.02 16.13 46.14
CA GLY A 4 22.31 14.91 45.72
C GLY A 4 21.16 15.17 44.73
N LEU A 5 20.54 16.35 44.80
CA LEU A 5 19.49 16.76 43.85
C LEU A 5 20.07 17.03 42.45
N LEU A 6 21.31 17.51 42.38
CA LEU A 6 21.99 17.78 41.11
C LEU A 6 22.33 16.47 40.36
N TRP A 7 22.74 15.42 41.08
CA TRP A 7 23.05 14.11 40.49
C TRP A 7 21.81 13.37 39.98
N MET A 8 20.69 13.52 40.67
CA MET A 8 19.40 13.00 40.21
C MET A 8 18.95 13.68 38.91
N GLY A 9 19.15 15.00 38.79
CA GLY A 9 18.86 15.75 37.56
C GLY A 9 19.70 15.34 36.35
N VAL A 10 21.00 15.10 36.53
CA VAL A 10 21.91 14.65 35.46
C VAL A 10 21.57 13.22 35.01
N SER A 11 21.15 12.36 35.93
CA SER A 11 20.75 10.97 35.63
C SER A 11 19.43 10.91 34.86
N LEU A 12 18.45 11.75 35.22
CA LEU A 12 17.20 11.91 34.48
C LEU A 12 17.43 12.46 33.07
N PHE A 13 18.37 13.39 32.90
CA PHE A 13 18.72 13.94 31.59
C PHE A 13 19.39 12.89 30.67
N TRP A 14 20.24 12.01 31.22
CA TRP A 14 20.81 10.88 30.48
C TRP A 14 19.77 9.79 30.17
N ALA A 15 18.83 9.51 31.06
CA ALA A 15 17.73 8.59 30.80
C ALA A 15 16.75 9.11 29.73
N LEU A 16 16.53 10.43 29.67
CA LEU A 16 15.65 11.05 28.68
C LEU A 16 16.28 11.10 27.27
N GLN A 17 17.62 11.15 27.17
CA GLN A 17 18.30 11.05 25.88
C GLN A 17 18.34 9.63 25.29
N ALA A 18 18.08 8.59 26.10
CA ALA A 18 18.23 7.20 25.68
C ALA A 18 17.01 6.59 24.94
N HIS A 19 15.95 7.34 24.67
CA HIS A 19 14.75 6.81 23.97
C HIS A 19 14.08 7.80 23.00
N VAL A 20 14.83 8.72 22.42
CA VAL A 20 14.38 9.35 21.16
C VAL A 20 15.05 8.59 20.03
N SER A 21 14.44 7.46 19.65
CA SER A 21 14.72 6.89 18.33
C SER A 21 14.33 7.97 17.33
N LEU A 22 15.33 8.59 16.70
CA LEU A 22 15.13 9.59 15.66
C LEU A 22 14.62 8.86 14.40
N GLN A 23 13.40 8.32 14.45
CA GLN A 23 12.74 7.82 13.26
C GLN A 23 12.55 9.03 12.35
N LEU A 24 13.30 9.05 11.25
CA LEU A 24 13.15 10.06 10.22
C LEU A 24 11.72 9.99 9.70
N ILE A 25 10.91 11.01 9.99
CA ILE A 25 9.54 11.09 9.49
C ILE A 25 9.63 11.20 7.97
N VAL A 26 9.23 10.14 7.25
CA VAL A 26 9.13 10.16 5.79
C VAL A 26 7.96 11.06 5.41
N ASN A 27 8.26 12.28 4.95
CA ASN A 27 7.26 13.26 4.52
C ASN A 27 7.77 14.04 3.30
N PRO A 28 7.86 13.40 2.12
CA PRO A 28 8.37 14.02 0.91
C PRO A 28 7.45 15.14 0.42
N SER A 29 8.04 16.16 -0.24
CA SER A 29 7.25 17.07 -1.10
C SER A 29 6.73 16.30 -2.31
N LEU A 30 5.56 16.68 -2.82
CA LEU A 30 5.04 16.11 -4.06
C LEU A 30 5.92 16.47 -5.27
N ASP A 31 6.73 17.53 -5.22
CA ASP A 31 7.59 17.95 -6.35
C ASP A 31 8.65 16.90 -6.72
N ILE A 32 9.07 16.10 -5.74
CA ILE A 32 10.06 15.03 -5.97
C ILE A 32 9.40 13.69 -6.36
N ILE A 33 8.07 13.64 -6.36
CA ILE A 33 7.30 12.44 -6.72
C ILE A 33 6.91 12.54 -8.20
N PRO A 34 7.52 11.72 -9.07
CA PRO A 34 7.17 11.71 -10.49
C PRO A 34 5.69 11.38 -10.69
N LEU A 35 5.16 11.85 -11.81
CA LEU A 35 3.82 11.53 -12.28
C LEU A 35 3.94 10.90 -13.67
N GLN A 36 3.23 9.79 -13.89
CA GLN A 36 3.22 9.10 -15.17
C GLN A 36 2.79 10.05 -16.29
N PRO A 37 3.64 10.31 -17.29
CA PRO A 37 3.27 11.17 -18.41
C PRO A 37 2.14 10.55 -19.23
N ASP A 38 1.26 11.42 -19.74
CA ASP A 38 0.13 11.07 -20.62
C ASP A 38 -0.75 9.93 -20.09
N PHE A 39 -0.97 9.88 -18.77
CA PHE A 39 -1.66 8.79 -18.10
C PHE A 39 -2.99 8.40 -18.78
N LYS A 40 -3.13 7.10 -19.10
CA LYS A 40 -4.30 6.51 -19.74
C LYS A 40 -5.15 5.75 -18.71
N HIS A 41 -6.22 6.40 -18.26
CA HIS A 41 -7.14 5.89 -17.25
C HIS A 41 -7.71 4.51 -17.62
N ASP A 42 -8.17 4.36 -18.86
CA ASP A 42 -8.73 3.11 -19.38
C ASP A 42 -7.76 1.92 -19.29
N LYS A 43 -6.46 2.18 -19.47
CA LYS A 43 -5.41 1.14 -19.49
C LYS A 43 -4.93 0.72 -18.11
N PHE A 44 -5.11 1.56 -17.09
CA PHE A 44 -4.69 1.25 -15.72
C PHE A 44 -5.69 0.35 -14.97
N GLN A 45 -6.90 0.21 -15.50
CA GLN A 45 -7.97 -0.61 -14.95
C GLN A 45 -7.59 -2.08 -14.69
N GLY A 46 -8.41 -2.76 -13.90
CA GLY A 46 -8.31 -4.18 -13.61
C GLY A 46 -7.46 -4.46 -12.38
N ARG A 47 -7.18 -5.75 -12.17
CA ARG A 47 -6.47 -6.25 -10.99
C ARG A 47 -4.95 -6.05 -11.12
N TRP A 48 -4.35 -5.73 -9.98
CA TRP A 48 -2.93 -5.62 -9.75
C TRP A 48 -2.54 -6.34 -8.46
N TYR A 49 -1.41 -7.04 -8.45
CA TYR A 49 -0.84 -7.69 -7.27
C TYR A 49 0.25 -6.81 -6.66
N ALA A 50 0.20 -6.55 -5.36
CA ALA A 50 1.23 -5.79 -4.67
C ALA A 50 2.47 -6.66 -4.49
N ILE A 51 3.53 -6.40 -5.27
CA ILE A 51 4.78 -7.16 -5.29
C ILE A 51 5.79 -6.62 -4.27
N GLY A 52 5.80 -5.30 -4.07
CA GLY A 52 6.63 -4.65 -3.07
C GLY A 52 5.95 -3.42 -2.52
N VAL A 53 6.20 -3.13 -1.24
CA VAL A 53 5.59 -2.02 -0.49
C VAL A 53 6.69 -1.31 0.29
N ALA A 54 6.71 0.00 0.22
CA ALA A 54 7.53 0.86 1.07
C ALA A 54 6.61 1.78 1.86
N GLU A 55 6.60 1.70 3.20
CA GLU A 55 5.60 2.39 4.01
C GLU A 55 6.22 2.99 5.28
N SER A 56 5.74 4.18 5.66
CA SER A 56 6.31 4.98 6.76
C SER A 56 6.06 4.36 8.13
N ASP A 57 4.94 3.64 8.26
CA ASP A 57 4.44 3.11 9.52
C ASP A 57 4.79 1.61 9.66
N ILE A 58 5.59 1.04 8.75
CA ILE A 58 6.14 -0.30 8.92
C ILE A 58 7.06 -0.29 10.13
N HIS A 59 6.48 -0.68 11.27
CA HIS A 59 7.23 -1.24 12.36
C HIS A 59 7.58 -2.66 11.93
N ILE A 60 8.86 -2.92 11.62
CA ILE A 60 9.38 -4.29 11.58
C ILE A 60 9.18 -4.87 12.99
N ALA A 61 7.99 -5.41 13.24
CA ALA A 61 7.88 -6.58 14.08
C ALA A 61 8.55 -7.67 13.25
N THR A 62 9.71 -8.11 13.72
CA THR A 62 10.71 -8.96 13.07
C THR A 62 10.22 -10.35 12.63
N GLU A 63 8.90 -10.57 12.49
CA GLU A 63 8.28 -11.88 12.33
C GLU A 63 7.10 -11.93 11.34
N ARG A 64 6.61 -10.81 10.79
CA ARG A 64 5.49 -10.83 9.82
C ARG A 64 5.95 -10.51 8.41
N GLN A 65 6.11 -11.54 7.59
CA GLN A 65 6.15 -11.39 6.14
C GLN A 65 4.83 -10.77 5.67
N LEU A 66 4.89 -9.67 4.94
CA LEU A 66 3.69 -9.07 4.34
C LEU A 66 3.20 -9.98 3.22
N GLU A 67 1.99 -10.49 3.35
CA GLU A 67 1.38 -11.32 2.32
C GLU A 67 1.00 -10.49 1.10
N MET A 68 1.16 -11.08 -0.09
CA MET A 68 0.76 -10.43 -1.32
C MET A 68 -0.74 -10.18 -1.34
N PHE A 69 -1.14 -8.91 -1.32
CA PHE A 69 -2.51 -8.48 -1.55
C PHE A 69 -2.73 -8.07 -3.00
N SER A 70 -3.99 -7.85 -3.36
CA SER A 70 -4.35 -7.33 -4.69
C SER A 70 -5.24 -6.10 -4.58
N THR A 71 -5.14 -5.23 -5.58
CA THR A 71 -5.95 -4.03 -5.73
C THR A 71 -6.55 -4.04 -7.12
N THR A 72 -7.86 -3.85 -7.22
CA THR A 72 -8.59 -3.77 -8.50
C THR A 72 -9.10 -2.35 -8.68
N PHE A 73 -8.80 -1.76 -9.83
CA PHE A 73 -9.23 -0.42 -10.21
C PHE A 73 -10.28 -0.52 -11.32
N GLU A 74 -11.48 -0.01 -11.07
CA GLU A 74 -12.59 -0.03 -12.03
C GLU A 74 -13.04 1.40 -12.32
N LEU A 75 -13.04 1.82 -13.58
CA LEU A 75 -13.53 3.16 -13.92
C LEU A 75 -15.04 3.23 -13.72
N ILE A 76 -15.48 4.24 -12.97
CA ILE A 76 -16.89 4.47 -12.66
C ILE A 76 -17.44 5.76 -13.29
N GLY A 77 -16.65 6.43 -14.13
CA GLY A 77 -17.00 7.66 -14.83
C GLY A 77 -16.22 8.87 -14.34
N ASN A 78 -16.17 9.93 -15.16
CA ASN A 78 -15.41 11.16 -14.89
C ASN A 78 -13.98 10.88 -14.41
N ASP A 79 -13.29 9.95 -15.08
CA ASP A 79 -11.93 9.52 -14.74
C ASP A 79 -11.71 9.09 -13.27
N SER A 80 -12.79 8.74 -12.56
CA SER A 80 -12.77 8.24 -11.19
C SER A 80 -12.70 6.71 -11.17
N TYR A 81 -12.10 6.15 -10.12
CA TYR A 81 -12.03 4.71 -9.90
C TYR A 81 -12.79 4.28 -8.65
N SER A 82 -13.53 3.18 -8.76
CA SER A 82 -13.78 2.30 -7.62
C SER A 82 -12.54 1.44 -7.41
N VAL A 83 -12.01 1.46 -6.20
CA VAL A 83 -10.77 0.76 -5.84
C VAL A 83 -11.08 -0.25 -4.76
N THR A 84 -10.90 -1.52 -5.10
CA THR A 84 -11.14 -2.64 -4.19
C THR A 84 -9.83 -3.34 -3.86
N GLY A 85 -9.44 -3.32 -2.60
CA GLY A 85 -8.30 -4.08 -2.11
C GLY A 85 -8.73 -5.36 -1.39
N LEU A 86 -7.99 -6.42 -1.66
CA LEU A 86 -8.16 -7.73 -1.06
C LEU A 86 -6.86 -8.16 -0.39
N MET A 87 -6.85 -8.16 0.94
CA MET A 87 -5.67 -8.48 1.75
C MET A 87 -5.86 -9.83 2.46
N PRO A 88 -5.00 -10.82 2.20
CA PRO A 88 -4.99 -12.06 2.97
C PRO A 88 -4.71 -11.80 4.45
N THR A 89 -5.41 -12.53 5.32
CA THR A 89 -5.19 -12.53 6.77
C THR A 89 -5.12 -13.97 7.28
N GLU A 90 -4.72 -14.16 8.54
CA GLU A 90 -4.70 -15.48 9.17
C GLU A 90 -6.09 -16.15 9.20
N HIS A 91 -7.16 -15.35 9.20
CA HIS A 91 -8.55 -15.82 9.34
C HIS A 91 -9.36 -15.74 8.05
N GLY A 92 -8.76 -15.34 6.92
CA GLY A 92 -9.47 -15.17 5.66
C GLY A 92 -8.86 -14.05 4.81
N CYS A 93 -9.71 -13.10 4.41
CA CYS A 93 -9.28 -11.92 3.67
C CYS A 93 -10.06 -10.69 4.13
N ASP A 94 -9.36 -9.58 4.29
CA ASP A 94 -9.96 -8.28 4.51
C ASP A 94 -10.22 -7.60 3.16
N LEU A 95 -11.44 -7.11 2.99
CA LEU A 95 -11.87 -6.35 1.83
C LEU A 95 -11.98 -4.88 2.22
N TRP A 96 -11.38 -4.00 1.42
CA TRP A 96 -11.62 -2.57 1.52
C TRP A 96 -12.02 -2.00 0.17
N ILE A 97 -12.98 -1.08 0.17
CA ILE A 97 -13.47 -0.39 -1.03
C ILE A 97 -13.37 1.10 -0.78
N ARG A 98 -12.78 1.82 -1.74
CA ARG A 98 -12.65 3.28 -1.73
C ARG A 98 -12.91 3.83 -3.13
N THR A 99 -13.30 5.09 -3.20
CA THR A 99 -13.42 5.78 -4.48
C THR A 99 -12.30 6.79 -4.61
N PHE A 100 -11.58 6.73 -5.73
CA PHE A 100 -10.58 7.72 -6.11
C PHE A 100 -11.18 8.70 -7.11
N SER A 101 -11.19 9.97 -6.75
CA SER A 101 -11.56 11.07 -7.64
C SER A 101 -10.32 11.68 -8.28
N PRO A 102 -10.36 12.01 -9.57
CA PRO A 102 -9.22 12.63 -10.24
C PRO A 102 -8.92 14.02 -9.66
N SER A 103 -7.64 14.36 -9.67
CA SER A 103 -7.16 15.72 -9.43
C SER A 103 -7.15 16.53 -10.75
N VAL A 104 -6.50 17.69 -10.74
CA VAL A 104 -6.22 18.47 -11.96
C VAL A 104 -5.15 17.83 -12.86
N TYR A 105 -4.36 16.89 -12.33
CA TYR A 105 -3.30 16.19 -13.07
C TYR A 105 -3.71 14.74 -13.35
N PRO A 106 -3.77 14.31 -14.62
CA PRO A 106 -4.04 12.91 -14.98
C PRO A 106 -3.08 11.94 -14.30
N GLY A 107 -3.60 10.90 -13.67
CA GLY A 107 -2.80 9.93 -12.89
C GLY A 107 -2.55 10.34 -11.43
N GLU A 108 -3.02 11.52 -11.01
CA GLU A 108 -3.11 11.92 -9.60
C GLU A 108 -4.57 11.95 -9.14
N PHE A 109 -4.82 11.39 -7.96
CA PHE A 109 -6.15 11.21 -7.39
C PHE A 109 -6.20 11.64 -5.92
N THR A 110 -7.42 11.89 -5.45
CA THR A 110 -7.75 12.05 -4.03
C THR A 110 -8.83 11.06 -3.62
N LEU A 111 -9.06 10.91 -2.31
CA LEU A 111 -10.11 10.07 -1.77
C LEU A 111 -11.46 10.80 -1.85
N SER A 112 -12.45 10.21 -2.53
CA SER A 112 -13.82 10.73 -2.52
C SER A 112 -14.43 10.60 -1.12
N ASN A 113 -15.39 11.47 -0.79
CA ASN A 113 -16.09 11.46 0.51
C ASN A 113 -15.14 11.54 1.72
N MET A 114 -14.03 12.29 1.60
CA MET A 114 -13.04 12.46 2.67
C MET A 114 -13.66 12.99 3.97
N GLU A 115 -14.75 13.76 3.90
CA GLU A 115 -15.50 14.26 5.05
C GLU A 115 -16.03 13.15 5.98
N ALA A 116 -16.25 11.94 5.46
CA ALA A 116 -16.61 10.78 6.27
C ALA A 116 -15.47 10.30 7.18
N TYR A 117 -14.23 10.76 6.94
CA TYR A 117 -13.02 10.40 7.67
C TYR A 117 -12.47 11.61 8.43
N ASN A 118 -13.05 11.90 9.60
CA ASN A 118 -12.73 13.07 10.42
C ASN A 118 -11.25 13.24 10.84
N TYR A 119 -10.43 12.19 10.71
CA TYR A 119 -9.00 12.22 11.02
C TYR A 119 -8.10 12.41 9.79
N ILE A 120 -8.65 12.33 8.57
CA ILE A 120 -7.90 12.52 7.32
C ILE A 120 -8.08 13.97 6.87
N GLN A 121 -6.98 14.70 6.76
CA GLN A 121 -6.96 16.09 6.30
C GLN A 121 -6.68 16.20 4.81
N ASN A 122 -5.84 15.30 4.28
CA ASN A 122 -5.52 15.24 2.86
C ASN A 122 -5.14 13.80 2.49
N TYR A 123 -5.47 13.42 1.25
CA TYR A 123 -5.14 12.13 0.66
C TYR A 123 -4.77 12.36 -0.80
N THR A 124 -3.54 12.01 -1.15
CA THR A 124 -3.00 12.13 -2.51
C THR A 124 -2.49 10.77 -2.95
N VAL A 125 -2.90 10.36 -4.13
CA VAL A 125 -2.38 9.18 -4.82
C VAL A 125 -1.79 9.63 -6.16
N ARG A 126 -0.61 9.15 -6.51
CA ARG A 126 0.01 9.37 -7.82
C ARG A 126 0.43 8.04 -8.43
N VAL A 127 0.06 7.81 -9.68
CA VAL A 127 0.71 6.79 -10.49
C VAL A 127 2.05 7.36 -10.94
N VAL A 128 3.13 6.85 -10.36
CA VAL A 128 4.50 7.34 -10.58
C VAL A 128 5.03 6.89 -11.93
N SER A 129 4.85 5.60 -12.24
CA SER A 129 5.31 5.00 -13.49
C SER A 129 4.52 3.72 -13.77
N THR A 130 4.13 3.48 -15.02
CA THR A 130 3.50 2.23 -15.42
C THR A 130 3.64 2.00 -16.92
N ASP A 131 3.77 0.73 -17.31
CA ASP A 131 3.62 0.32 -18.72
C ASP A 131 2.23 -0.25 -19.01
N TYR A 132 1.31 -0.18 -18.03
CA TYR A 132 -0.06 -0.70 -17.99
C TYR A 132 -0.20 -2.22 -18.07
N LYS A 133 0.78 -2.90 -18.67
CA LYS A 133 0.72 -4.32 -19.07
C LYS A 133 1.44 -5.24 -18.11
N ASN A 134 2.51 -4.77 -17.46
CA ASN A 134 3.35 -5.60 -16.61
C ASN A 134 3.40 -5.04 -15.19
N PHE A 135 3.69 -3.74 -15.04
CA PHE A 135 3.89 -3.13 -13.73
C PHE A 135 3.26 -1.75 -13.59
N GLY A 136 3.05 -1.34 -12.35
CA GLY A 136 2.72 0.03 -11.98
C GLY A 136 3.37 0.37 -10.64
N VAL A 137 3.84 1.60 -10.48
CA VAL A 137 4.32 2.13 -9.21
C VAL A 137 3.37 3.23 -8.80
N MET A 138 2.80 3.10 -7.60
CA MET A 138 1.85 4.05 -7.06
C MET A 138 2.38 4.62 -5.75
N PHE A 139 2.38 5.94 -5.63
CA PHE A 139 2.69 6.67 -4.40
C PHE A 139 1.38 7.12 -3.74
N MET A 140 1.29 6.98 -2.43
CA MET A 140 0.19 7.47 -1.62
C MET A 140 0.71 8.27 -0.44
N LYS A 141 0.09 9.42 -0.18
CA LYS A 141 0.34 10.27 0.98
C LYS A 141 -0.98 10.62 1.63
N MET A 142 -1.12 10.25 2.89
CA MET A 142 -2.26 10.55 3.74
C MET A 142 -1.82 11.43 4.90
N THR A 143 -2.24 12.69 4.88
CA THR A 143 -2.05 13.60 6.00
C THR A 143 -3.19 13.41 6.99
N LYS A 144 -2.85 13.03 8.21
CA LYS A 144 -3.80 12.82 9.31
C LYS A 144 -3.78 14.04 10.23
N THR A 145 -4.75 14.14 11.13
CA THR A 145 -4.73 15.16 12.21
C THR A 145 -3.43 15.12 13.01
N VAL A 146 -2.88 13.92 13.19
CA VAL A 146 -1.57 13.70 13.83
C VAL A 146 -0.74 12.81 12.92
N GLY A 147 0.33 13.38 12.38
CA GLY A 147 1.28 12.67 11.55
C GLY A 147 0.90 12.56 10.07
N VAL A 148 1.79 11.96 9.31
CA VAL A 148 1.65 11.72 7.88
C VAL A 148 1.98 10.26 7.65
N HIS A 149 1.17 9.61 6.83
CA HIS A 149 1.42 8.27 6.37
C HIS A 149 1.78 8.32 4.89
N VAL A 150 2.85 7.62 4.51
CA VAL A 150 3.35 7.56 3.14
C VAL A 150 3.56 6.11 2.76
N GLU A 151 3.10 5.74 1.57
CA GLU A 151 3.23 4.40 1.01
C GLU A 151 3.66 4.49 -0.46
N ILE A 152 4.54 3.61 -0.91
CA ILE A 152 4.82 3.35 -2.32
C ILE A 152 4.60 1.86 -2.57
N THR A 153 3.72 1.53 -3.50
CA THR A 153 3.43 0.14 -3.86
C THR A 153 3.85 -0.14 -5.30
N LEU A 154 4.70 -1.15 -5.47
CA LEU A 154 5.03 -1.77 -6.74
C LEU A 154 3.99 -2.84 -7.03
N TYR A 155 3.19 -2.59 -8.04
CA TYR A 155 2.19 -3.49 -8.57
C TYR A 155 2.70 -4.29 -9.78
N GLY A 156 2.25 -5.54 -9.88
CA GLY A 156 2.41 -6.39 -11.05
C GLY A 156 1.07 -6.88 -11.58
N ARG A 157 0.94 -7.04 -12.90
CA ARG A 157 -0.21 -7.76 -13.50
C ARG A 157 -0.17 -9.25 -13.22
N THR A 158 1.02 -9.79 -12.97
CA THR A 158 1.24 -11.14 -12.47
C THR A 158 1.91 -11.08 -11.10
N LYS A 159 1.98 -12.22 -10.39
CA LYS A 159 2.63 -12.33 -9.07
C LYS A 159 4.16 -12.25 -9.11
N ALA A 160 4.76 -12.00 -10.28
CA ALA A 160 6.21 -11.92 -10.45
C ALA A 160 6.58 -10.76 -11.38
N LEU A 161 7.74 -10.15 -11.11
CA LEU A 161 8.34 -9.08 -11.90
C LEU A 161 9.85 -9.33 -12.01
N SER A 162 10.48 -8.74 -13.04
CA SER A 162 11.93 -8.83 -13.22
C SER A 162 12.69 -8.14 -12.08
N SER A 163 13.91 -8.60 -11.81
CA SER A 163 14.78 -7.98 -10.80
C SER A 163 15.03 -6.51 -11.07
N GLN A 164 15.19 -6.12 -12.35
CA GLN A 164 15.39 -4.73 -12.75
C GLN A 164 14.27 -3.81 -12.24
N VAL A 165 13.00 -4.20 -12.44
CA VAL A 165 11.84 -3.39 -11.99
C VAL A 165 11.82 -3.29 -10.45
N LYS A 166 12.14 -4.38 -9.76
CA LYS A 166 12.23 -4.40 -8.29
C LYS A 166 13.36 -3.50 -7.77
N GLU A 167 14.52 -3.50 -8.43
CA GLU A 167 15.65 -2.65 -8.09
C GLU A 167 15.33 -1.17 -8.30
N ASP A 168 14.65 -0.83 -9.41
CA ASP A 168 14.26 0.55 -9.70
C ASP A 168 13.19 1.05 -8.71
N PHE A 169 12.28 0.19 -8.27
CA PHE A 169 11.39 0.46 -7.15
C PHE A 169 12.16 0.78 -5.86
N VAL A 170 13.14 -0.05 -5.49
CA VAL A 170 13.96 0.18 -4.28
C VAL A 170 14.72 1.51 -4.38
N LYS A 171 15.30 1.84 -5.54
CA LYS A 171 15.99 3.11 -5.76
C LYS A 171 15.04 4.29 -5.60
N PHE A 172 13.85 4.22 -6.20
CA PHE A 172 12.84 5.27 -6.07
C PHE A 172 12.39 5.45 -4.62
N SER A 173 12.07 4.36 -3.91
CA SER A 173 11.67 4.43 -2.50
C SER A 173 12.75 5.07 -1.62
N LYS A 174 14.04 4.80 -1.89
CA LYS A 174 15.16 5.46 -1.18
C LYS A 174 15.25 6.96 -1.47
N THR A 175 15.00 7.39 -2.71
CA THR A 175 14.94 8.83 -3.05
C THR A 175 13.84 9.55 -2.28
N VAL A 176 12.72 8.87 -2.02
CA VAL A 176 11.62 9.40 -1.21
C VAL A 176 11.95 9.47 0.29
N GLY A 177 12.98 8.75 0.74
CA GLY A 177 13.46 8.76 2.12
C GLY A 177 13.26 7.45 2.88
N PHE A 178 12.77 6.39 2.21
CA PHE A 178 12.63 5.08 2.83
C PHE A 178 14.00 4.39 3.00
N THR A 179 14.19 3.73 4.14
CA THR A 179 15.33 2.83 4.35
C THR A 179 14.98 1.41 3.89
N ASN A 180 15.97 0.51 3.84
CA ASN A 180 15.69 -0.89 3.52
C ASN A 180 14.66 -1.52 4.49
N ASP A 181 14.66 -1.07 5.74
CA ASP A 181 13.77 -1.58 6.78
C ASP A 181 12.31 -1.18 6.55
N ASN A 182 12.08 -0.15 5.73
CA ASN A 182 10.73 0.26 5.34
C ASN A 182 10.25 -0.43 4.07
N ILE A 183 11.09 -1.21 3.37
CA ILE A 183 10.79 -1.77 2.05
C ILE A 183 10.66 -3.29 2.16
N ILE A 184 9.47 -3.80 1.85
CA ILE A 184 9.13 -5.22 1.92
C ILE A 184 8.73 -5.72 0.53
N PHE A 185 9.24 -6.87 0.12
CA PHE A 185 8.68 -7.62 -1.01
C PHE A 185 7.73 -8.69 -0.48
N THR A 186 6.56 -8.80 -1.11
CA THR A 186 5.51 -9.70 -0.65
C THR A 186 5.72 -11.13 -1.15
N ASP A 187 5.25 -12.09 -0.36
CA ASP A 187 5.28 -13.50 -0.76
C ASP A 187 4.05 -13.85 -1.60
N PRO A 188 4.22 -14.52 -2.77
CA PRO A 188 3.09 -14.96 -3.57
C PRO A 188 2.17 -15.87 -2.76
N ILE A 189 0.86 -15.57 -2.79
CA ILE A 189 -0.15 -16.50 -2.27
C ILE A 189 0.01 -17.83 -3.03
N GLY A 190 0.21 -18.93 -2.29
CA GLY A 190 0.45 -20.28 -2.82
C GLY A 190 -0.49 -20.65 -3.97
N ASN A 191 0.07 -21.34 -4.98
CA ASN A 191 -0.67 -21.83 -6.12
C ASN A 191 -1.62 -22.95 -5.68
N ASP A 192 -2.93 -22.67 -5.64
CA ASP A 192 -3.94 -23.72 -5.81
C ASP A 192 -4.77 -23.39 -7.04
N HIS A 193 -4.92 -24.42 -7.87
CA HIS A 193 -5.43 -24.38 -9.23
C HIS A 193 -6.85 -23.78 -9.30
N LEU A 194 -6.99 -22.61 -9.94
CA LEU A 194 -8.29 -22.11 -10.37
C LEU A 194 -8.81 -22.99 -11.52
N GLY A 195 -9.65 -23.96 -11.15
CA GLY A 195 -10.48 -24.70 -12.09
C GLY A 195 -11.37 -23.74 -12.87
N ARG A 196 -11.32 -23.87 -14.19
CA ARG A 196 -12.18 -23.16 -15.15
C ARG A 196 -13.62 -23.66 -14.99
N GLY A 197 -14.46 -22.88 -14.33
CA GLY A 197 -15.92 -23.04 -14.35
C GLY A 197 -16.53 -22.11 -15.39
N GLU A 198 -17.19 -22.68 -16.41
CA GLU A 198 -18.13 -21.98 -17.28
C GLU A 198 -19.40 -21.62 -16.51
N GLY A 199 -19.88 -20.37 -16.62
CA GLY A 199 -21.22 -19.98 -16.15
C GLY A 199 -21.42 -18.50 -15.86
N ASP A 200 -22.30 -17.89 -16.68
CA ASP A 200 -23.15 -16.70 -16.50
C ASP A 200 -22.62 -15.30 -16.18
N ILE A 201 -23.12 -14.37 -17.01
CA ILE A 201 -22.95 -12.92 -16.99
C ILE A 201 -23.80 -12.34 -15.86
N GLY A 202 -23.16 -11.68 -14.88
CA GLY A 202 -23.86 -10.73 -14.01
C GLY A 202 -23.68 -10.89 -12.50
N SER A 203 -22.48 -11.17 -12.00
CA SER A 203 -22.02 -10.80 -10.64
C SER A 203 -20.51 -11.03 -10.56
N VAL A 204 -19.70 -10.03 -10.21
CA VAL A 204 -18.25 -10.23 -10.02
C VAL A 204 -18.05 -10.90 -8.67
N GLN A 205 -18.07 -12.23 -8.66
CA GLN A 205 -17.86 -13.03 -7.46
C GLN A 205 -16.38 -13.00 -7.07
N VAL A 206 -16.05 -12.34 -5.94
CA VAL A 206 -14.68 -12.30 -5.40
C VAL A 206 -14.48 -13.49 -4.47
N CYS A 207 -13.83 -14.54 -4.98
CA CYS A 207 -13.54 -15.74 -4.19
C CYS A 207 -12.13 -15.68 -3.58
N CYS A 208 -12.06 -15.96 -2.28
CA CYS A 208 -10.81 -15.97 -1.51
C CYS A 208 -10.30 -17.41 -1.31
N PRO A 209 -9.01 -17.70 -1.52
CA PRO A 209 -8.44 -18.99 -1.16
C PRO A 209 -8.37 -19.09 0.38
N ASN A 210 -9.05 -20.10 0.93
CA ASN A 210 -9.12 -20.34 2.37
C ASN A 210 -7.79 -20.96 2.85
N LYS A 211 -7.15 -20.40 3.88
CA LYS A 211 -5.86 -20.90 4.41
C LYS A 211 -5.98 -22.15 5.29
N GLN A 212 -7.19 -22.60 5.59
CA GLN A 212 -7.40 -23.80 6.38
C GLN A 212 -6.96 -25.03 5.55
N LYS A 213 -5.80 -25.60 5.90
CA LYS A 213 -5.22 -26.81 5.28
C LYS A 213 -6.27 -27.89 4.98
N ARG A 214 -6.33 -28.28 3.69
CA ARG A 214 -6.50 -29.66 3.20
C ARG A 214 -7.68 -30.45 3.79
N GLN A 215 -8.90 -30.13 3.35
CA GLN A 215 -9.94 -31.04 2.86
C GLN A 215 -11.25 -30.23 2.68
N ASP A 216 -11.73 -30.19 1.44
CA ASP A 216 -13.13 -29.98 1.06
C ASP A 216 -13.88 -28.75 1.60
N LEU A 217 -13.28 -27.55 1.53
CA LEU A 217 -14.03 -26.31 1.75
C LEU A 217 -14.03 -25.42 0.51
N VAL A 218 -15.24 -25.21 -0.03
CA VAL A 218 -15.56 -24.29 -1.12
C VAL A 218 -15.04 -22.88 -0.76
N PRO A 219 -14.42 -22.13 -1.70
CA PRO A 219 -14.03 -20.75 -1.47
C PRO A 219 -15.20 -19.94 -0.91
N SER A 220 -14.98 -19.18 0.18
CA SER A 220 -15.98 -18.22 0.64
C SER A 220 -16.01 -17.08 -0.36
N CYS A 221 -17.14 -16.94 -1.05
CA CYS A 221 -17.36 -15.87 -1.99
C CYS A 221 -18.46 -14.98 -1.43
N HIS A 222 -18.15 -13.68 -1.32
CA HIS A 222 -19.11 -12.66 -0.91
C HIS A 222 -19.70 -12.02 -2.18
N TYR A 223 -21.01 -11.74 -2.12
CA TYR A 223 -21.75 -10.99 -3.13
C TYR A 223 -21.62 -9.50 -2.88
#